data_AF-A0A3D2J675-F1
#
_entry.id   AF-A0A3D2J675-F1
#
_cell.length_a   1.000
_cell.length_b   1.000
_cell.length_c   1.000
_cell.angle_alpha   90.00
_cell.angle_beta   90.00
_cell.angle_gamma   90.00
#
_symmetry.space_group_name_H-M   'P 1'
#
loop_
_entity.id
_entity.type
_entity.pdbx_description
1 polymer ?
#
loop_
_entity_poly.entity_id
_entity_poly.type
_entity_poly.pdbx_seq_one_letter_code
_entity_poly.pdbx_strand_id
1 'polypeptide(L)' 'DECIDCGACEPACPVTAIFEESAVPQEWKSYIKLNADFFKGEV' A
#
# COMPACT_ATOMS: atom_id res chain seq x y z
N ASP A 1 0.52 10.27 -1.92
CA ASP A 1 -0.37 11.46 -1.91
C ASP A 1 -1.50 11.39 -2.94
N GLU A 2 -1.46 10.51 -3.94
CA GLU A 2 -2.59 10.33 -4.88
C GLU A 2 -3.70 9.40 -4.37
N CYS A 3 -3.39 8.48 -3.44
CA CYS A 3 -4.41 7.62 -2.82
C CYS A 3 -5.41 8.46 -2.02
N ILE A 4 -6.70 8.16 -2.16
CA ILE A 4 -7.81 8.87 -1.51
C ILE A 4 -8.56 8.00 -0.48
N ASP A 5 -7.97 6.87 -0.10
CA ASP A 5 -8.50 5.95 0.92
C ASP A 5 -9.93 5.46 0.66
N CYS A 6 -10.30 5.26 -0.62
CA CYS A 6 -11.65 4.82 -1.00
C CYS A 6 -11.91 3.33 -0.75
N GLY A 7 -10.87 2.54 -0.47
CA GLY A 7 -10.96 1.11 -0.16
C GLY A 7 -11.38 0.19 -1.32
N ALA A 8 -11.58 0.70 -2.54
CA ALA A 8 -12.07 -0.10 -3.66
C ALA A 8 -11.08 -1.19 -4.13
N CYS A 9 -9.78 -0.96 -3.95
CA CYS A 9 -8.73 -1.85 -4.42
C CYS A 9 -8.50 -3.06 -3.52
N GLU A 10 -8.74 -2.95 -2.21
CA GLU A 10 -8.55 -4.03 -1.23
C GLU A 10 -9.41 -5.28 -1.52
N PRO A 11 -10.76 -5.21 -1.63
CA PRO A 11 -11.58 -6.38 -1.93
C PRO A 11 -11.43 -6.85 -3.38
N ALA A 12 -10.94 -5.99 -4.28
CA ALA A 12 -10.69 -6.35 -5.67
C ALA A 12 -9.40 -7.16 -5.87
N CYS A 13 -8.48 -7.15 -4.88
CA CYS A 13 -7.20 -7.83 -4.98
C CYS A 13 -7.37 -9.35 -4.84
N PRO A 14 -7.10 -10.16 -5.88
CA PRO A 14 -7.34 -11.61 -5.84
C PRO A 14 -6.39 -12.37 -4.90
N VAL A 15 -5.30 -11.72 -4.45
CA VAL A 15 -4.26 -12.31 -3.61
C VAL A 15 -4.13 -11.62 -2.26
N THR A 16 -5.05 -10.69 -1.94
CA THR A 16 -5.09 -10.01 -0.63
C THR A 16 -3.76 -9.33 -0.26
N ALA A 17 -3.15 -8.64 -1.22
CA ALA A 17 -1.86 -7.97 -1.04
C ALA A 17 -1.98 -6.48 -0.71
N ILE A 18 -3.18 -5.91 -0.80
CA ILE A 18 -3.44 -4.49 -0.54
C ILE A 18 -4.00 -4.37 0.87
N PHE A 19 -3.42 -3.48 1.66
CA PHE A 19 -3.81 -3.16 3.02
C PHE A 19 -3.93 -1.64 3.17
N GLU A 20 -4.85 -1.19 4.02
CA GLU A 20 -4.79 0.17 4.56
C GLU A 20 -3.50 0.32 5.40
N GLU A 21 -2.90 1.51 5.42
CA GLU A 21 -1.56 1.75 5.96
C GLU A 21 -1.41 1.30 7.42
N SER A 22 -2.43 1.53 8.25
CA SER A 22 -2.44 1.11 9.66
C SER A 22 -2.64 -0.40 9.86
N ALA A 23 -3.19 -1.08 8.85
CA ALA A 23 -3.46 -2.52 8.86
C ALA A 23 -2.32 -3.38 8.27
N VAL A 24 -1.24 -2.76 7.75
CA VAL A 24 -0.10 -3.50 7.19
C VAL A 24 0.58 -4.35 8.28
N PRO A 25 0.74 -5.67 8.06
CA PRO A 25 1.47 -6.56 8.97
C PRO A 25 2.87 -6.05 9.29
N GLN A 26 3.34 -6.30 10.52
CA GLN A 26 4.58 -5.72 11.03
C GLN A 26 5.81 -6.09 10.18
N GLU A 27 5.84 -7.30 9.64
CA GLU A 27 6.86 -7.81 8.73
C GLU A 27 6.90 -7.09 7.38
N TRP A 28 5.82 -6.40 7.00
CA TRP A 28 5.66 -5.75 5.69
C TRP A 28 5.60 -4.22 5.78
N LYS A 29 5.73 -3.64 6.97
CA LYS A 29 5.69 -2.17 7.15
C LYS A 29 6.72 -1.41 6.30
N SER A 30 7.84 -2.04 5.93
CA SER A 30 8.83 -1.44 5.04
C SER A 30 8.28 -1.15 3.64
N TYR A 31 7.26 -1.88 3.18
CA TYR A 31 6.64 -1.67 1.88
C TYR A 31 5.86 -0.35 1.78
N ILE A 32 5.43 0.24 2.90
CA ILE A 32 4.77 1.55 2.90
C ILE A 32 5.70 2.60 2.29
N LYS A 33 6.94 2.66 2.78
CA LYS A 33 7.96 3.58 2.25
C LYS A 33 8.34 3.20 0.83
N LEU A 34 8.58 1.91 0.55
CA LEU A 34 8.97 1.45 -0.78
C LEU A 34 7.94 1.85 -1.85
N ASN A 35 6.65 1.68 -1.55
CA ASN A 35 5.57 2.06 -2.44
C ASN A 35 5.57 3.58 -2.69
N ALA A 36 5.71 4.38 -1.62
CA ALA A 36 5.77 5.84 -1.75
C ALA A 36 6.99 6.31 -2.58
N ASP A 37 8.17 5.75 -2.32
CA ASP A 37 9.40 6.08 -3.04
C ASP A 37 9.30 5.70 -4.52
N PHE A 38 8.70 4.55 -4.85
CA PHE A 38 8.59 4.05 -6.22
C PHE A 38 7.83 5.02 -7.12
N PHE A 39 6.72 5.57 -6.62
CA PHE A 39 5.92 6.55 -7.36
C PHE A 39 6.52 7.97 -7.34
N LYS A 40 7.52 8.24 -6.50
CA LYS A 40 8.32 9.48 -6.53
C LYS A 40 9.56 9.38 -7.42
N GLY A 41 9.89 8.19 -7.91
CA GLY A 41 11.14 7.94 -8.64
C GLY A 41 12.38 7.96 -7.74
N GLU A 42 12.21 7.64 -6.45
CA GLU A 42 13.25 7.66 -5.42
C GLU A 42 13.80 6.25 -5.09
N VAL A 43 13.46 5.24 -5.92
CA VAL A 43 13.87 3.83 -5.79
C VAL A 43 14.99 3.50 -6.77
#